data_AF-A0A536HU99-F1
#
_entry.id   AF-A0A536HU99-F1
#
_cell.length_a   1.000
_cell.length_b   1.000
_cell.length_c   1.000
_cell.angle_alpha   90.00
_cell.angle_beta   90.00
_cell.angle_gamma   90.00
#
_symmetry.space_group_name_H-M   'P 1'
#
loop_
_entity.id
_entity.type
_entity.pdbx_description
1 polymer ?
#
loop_
_entity_poly.entity_id
_entity_poly.type
_entity_poly.pdbx_seq_one_letter_code
_entity_poly.pdbx_strand_id
1 'polypeptide(L)'
;MWGFAALLVLLLTLAAARVLPQLTHVTWKATSVTIPCGDLPSGPTLWKADANSSLQVILPDTISCAAGVTVPSGSQLVIDGSNGPVQVFSHGVGIDVDGGSMSTLNTSAANSVTFDAEPDVPSWNGLTFSADLGGNKGNGWLEYVSIQHAVTAITVNSGATSTQRMVGGVAVVQPYGLYINNSGIGPSYFDGINIQDTPVSVTGMSDGRLGTINNIGSRGIEANFSRDAPTPT
;
A
#
# COMPACT_ATOMS: atom_id res chain seq x y z
N MET A 1 31.79 -37.45 -57.93
CA MET A 1 31.20 -38.11 -56.75
C MET A 1 31.76 -37.44 -55.50
N TRP A 2 30.89 -36.77 -54.75
CA TRP A 2 30.84 -36.61 -53.28
C TRP A 2 32.10 -36.21 -52.49
N GLY A 3 31.99 -35.09 -51.76
CA GLY A 3 32.88 -34.71 -50.68
C GLY A 3 32.47 -33.40 -50.03
N PHE A 4 31.41 -33.43 -49.20
CA PHE A 4 30.88 -32.28 -48.46
C PHE A 4 31.88 -31.80 -47.39
N ALA A 5 32.21 -30.50 -47.41
CA ALA A 5 32.83 -29.81 -46.29
C ALA A 5 31.72 -29.27 -45.37
N ALA A 6 31.63 -29.81 -44.15
CA ALA A 6 30.73 -29.28 -43.11
C ALA A 6 31.47 -28.17 -42.33
N LEU A 7 31.07 -26.92 -42.57
CA LEU A 7 31.49 -25.76 -41.79
C LEU A 7 30.58 -25.64 -40.56
N LEU A 8 31.10 -25.99 -39.38
CA LEU A 8 30.41 -25.82 -38.10
C LEU A 8 30.56 -24.36 -37.64
N VAL A 9 29.51 -23.56 -37.81
CA VAL A 9 29.44 -22.19 -37.27
C VAL A 9 29.00 -22.27 -35.80
N LEU A 10 29.94 -22.05 -34.88
CA LEU A 10 29.67 -21.96 -33.45
C LEU A 10 29.20 -20.54 -33.11
N LEU A 11 27.88 -20.33 -33.07
CA LEU A 11 27.27 -19.11 -32.53
C LEU A 11 27.32 -19.16 -31.00
N LEU A 12 28.31 -18.51 -30.39
CA LEU A 12 28.26 -18.16 -28.97
C LEU A 12 27.27 -17.00 -28.78
N THR A 13 26.04 -17.29 -28.41
CA THR A 13 25.16 -16.29 -27.80
C THR A 13 25.54 -16.15 -26.33
N LEU A 14 26.25 -15.08 -25.97
CA LEU A 14 26.34 -14.63 -24.59
C LEU A 14 24.94 -14.17 -24.16
N ALA A 15 24.15 -15.07 -23.57
CA ALA A 15 23.00 -14.69 -22.79
C ALA A 15 23.54 -14.03 -21.51
N ALA A 16 23.61 -12.70 -21.50
CA ALA A 16 23.73 -11.95 -20.26
C ALA A 16 22.51 -12.29 -19.41
N ALA A 17 22.70 -13.18 -18.43
CA ALA A 17 21.70 -13.42 -17.40
C ALA A 17 21.48 -12.09 -16.68
N ARG A 18 20.43 -11.36 -17.08
CA ARG A 18 19.87 -10.32 -16.23
C ARG A 18 19.45 -11.03 -14.95
N VAL A 19 20.24 -10.84 -13.90
CA VAL A 19 19.80 -11.14 -12.55
C VAL A 19 18.62 -10.20 -12.31
N LEU A 20 17.41 -10.68 -12.60
CA LEU A 20 16.20 -10.07 -12.07
C LEU A 20 16.39 -10.06 -10.56
N PRO A 21 16.19 -8.93 -9.85
CA PRO A 21 16.17 -8.95 -8.41
C PRO A 21 15.15 -10.03 -8.03
N GLN A 22 15.61 -11.07 -7.34
CA GLN A 22 14.75 -12.12 -6.86
C GLN A 22 13.85 -11.47 -5.82
N LEU A 23 12.66 -11.08 -6.27
CA LEU A 23 11.60 -10.58 -5.41
C LEU A 23 11.35 -11.69 -4.40
N THR A 24 11.72 -11.47 -3.15
CA THR A 24 11.29 -12.30 -2.03
C THR A 24 9.81 -12.03 -1.82
N HIS A 25 8.98 -12.54 -2.73
CA HIS A 25 7.55 -12.51 -2.61
C HIS A 25 7.16 -13.40 -1.43
N VAL A 26 6.96 -12.79 -0.26
CA VAL A 26 6.12 -13.44 0.75
C VAL A 26 4.69 -13.32 0.22
N THR A 27 4.24 -14.37 -0.45
CA THR A 27 2.86 -14.48 -0.94
C THR A 27 2.07 -15.26 0.10
N TRP A 28 1.13 -14.61 0.76
CA TRP A 28 0.19 -15.27 1.67
C TRP A 28 -1.00 -15.77 0.85
N LYS A 29 -1.05 -17.08 0.58
CA LYS A 29 -2.18 -17.75 -0.08
C LYS A 29 -3.08 -18.35 0.99
N ALA A 30 -4.09 -17.60 1.41
CA ALA A 30 -5.06 -18.07 2.37
C ALA A 30 -6.36 -17.27 2.23
N THR A 31 -7.46 -17.82 2.71
CA THR A 31 -8.70 -17.06 2.93
C THR A 31 -8.59 -16.14 4.15
N SER A 32 -7.68 -16.45 5.09
CA SER A 32 -7.35 -15.62 6.24
C SER A 32 -5.87 -15.77 6.63
N VAL A 33 -5.19 -14.66 6.90
CA VAL A 33 -3.76 -14.63 7.30
C VAL A 33 -3.57 -13.66 8.47
N THR A 34 -2.85 -14.11 9.51
CA THR A 34 -2.39 -13.22 10.58
C THR A 34 -0.99 -12.73 10.27
N ILE A 35 -0.79 -11.42 10.30
CA ILE A 35 0.51 -10.80 10.03
C ILE A 35 1.32 -10.73 11.32
N PRO A 36 2.59 -11.19 11.32
CA PRO A 36 3.44 -11.05 12.49
C PRO A 36 3.71 -9.58 12.80
N CYS A 37 4.00 -9.31 14.07
CA CYS A 37 4.42 -7.99 14.52
C CYS A 37 5.73 -7.54 13.88
N GLY A 38 5.84 -6.24 13.61
CA GLY A 38 7.09 -5.57 13.24
C GLY A 38 7.25 -5.30 11.75
N ASP A 39 8.51 -5.25 11.32
CA ASP A 39 8.91 -4.79 10.00
C ASP A 39 8.60 -5.83 8.91
N LEU A 40 8.00 -5.37 7.83
CA LEU A 40 7.91 -6.15 6.60
C LEU A 40 9.32 -6.35 5.99
N PRO A 41 9.60 -7.53 5.42
CA PRO A 41 10.88 -7.82 4.81
C PRO A 41 11.16 -6.89 3.63
N SER A 42 12.45 -6.68 3.33
CA SER A 42 12.88 -5.91 2.16
C SER A 42 12.28 -6.48 0.86
N GLY A 43 11.96 -5.57 -0.07
CA GLY A 43 11.25 -5.88 -1.29
C GLY A 43 9.72 -5.92 -1.11
N PRO A 44 8.98 -6.40 -2.13
CA PRO A 44 7.54 -6.41 -2.08
C PRO A 44 6.97 -7.59 -1.29
N THR A 45 6.14 -7.26 -0.31
CA THR A 45 5.21 -8.16 0.38
C THR A 45 3.85 -8.06 -0.31
N LEU A 46 3.29 -9.21 -0.72
CA LEU A 46 2.06 -9.26 -1.50
C LEU A 46 0.91 -9.87 -0.67
N TRP A 47 -0.17 -9.09 -0.50
CA TRP A 47 -1.44 -9.56 0.06
C TRP A 47 -2.44 -9.74 -1.07
N LYS A 48 -2.78 -11.00 -1.36
CA LYS A 48 -3.61 -11.38 -2.50
C LYS A 48 -4.43 -12.62 -2.17
N ALA A 49 -5.72 -12.59 -2.47
CA ALA A 49 -6.59 -13.74 -2.29
C ALA A 49 -6.24 -14.90 -3.25
N ASP A 50 -6.68 -16.11 -2.90
CA ASP A 50 -6.75 -17.21 -3.86
C ASP A 50 -7.74 -16.88 -4.99
N ALA A 51 -7.59 -17.54 -6.13
CA ALA A 51 -8.37 -17.24 -7.33
C ALA A 51 -9.88 -17.29 -7.07
N ASN A 52 -10.58 -16.20 -7.41
CA ASN A 52 -12.02 -16.03 -7.20
C ASN A 52 -12.47 -16.16 -5.73
N SER A 53 -11.65 -15.66 -4.80
CA SER A 53 -11.90 -15.71 -3.36
C SER A 53 -11.65 -14.35 -2.70
N SER A 54 -11.98 -14.22 -1.42
CA SER A 54 -11.60 -13.06 -0.60
C SER A 54 -10.42 -13.39 0.32
N LEU A 55 -9.59 -12.40 0.62
CA LEU A 55 -8.54 -12.49 1.62
C LEU A 55 -8.94 -11.70 2.86
N GLN A 56 -8.85 -12.32 4.03
CA GLN A 56 -8.84 -11.63 5.32
C GLN A 56 -7.39 -11.52 5.82
N VAL A 57 -6.95 -10.32 6.20
CA VAL A 57 -5.65 -10.05 6.80
C VAL A 57 -5.92 -9.57 8.22
N ILE A 58 -5.35 -10.22 9.21
CA ILE A 58 -5.52 -9.88 10.62
C ILE A 58 -4.21 -9.28 11.12
N LEU A 59 -4.24 -8.01 11.51
CA LEU A 59 -3.11 -7.31 12.11
C LEU A 59 -2.91 -7.77 13.57
N PRO A 60 -1.69 -7.66 14.13
CA PRO A 60 -1.44 -8.06 15.51
C PRO A 60 -2.23 -7.19 16.50
N ASP A 61 -2.48 -7.71 17.69
CA ASP A 61 -3.11 -6.94 18.77
C ASP A 61 -2.12 -5.97 19.44
N THR A 62 -2.67 -4.98 20.13
CA THR A 62 -1.88 -3.94 20.84
C THR A 62 -1.08 -4.48 22.03
N ILE A 63 -1.45 -5.65 22.58
CA ILE A 63 -0.76 -6.28 23.72
C ILE A 63 0.53 -6.94 23.24
N SER A 64 0.45 -7.65 22.13
CA SER A 64 1.53 -8.37 21.47
C SER A 64 2.42 -7.43 20.66
N CYS A 65 1.85 -6.34 20.15
CA CYS A 65 2.52 -5.44 19.21
C CYS A 65 1.98 -4.02 19.26
N ALA A 66 2.40 -3.21 20.24
CA ALA A 66 1.95 -1.82 20.32
C ALA A 66 2.30 -0.98 19.08
N ALA A 67 3.38 -1.32 18.36
CA ALA A 67 3.84 -0.61 17.16
C ALA A 67 3.05 -0.98 15.88
N GLY A 68 2.40 -2.15 15.85
CA GLY A 68 1.70 -2.65 14.65
C GLY A 68 2.63 -3.21 13.57
N VAL A 69 2.24 -3.01 12.30
CA VAL A 69 3.00 -3.47 11.13
C VAL A 69 3.74 -2.28 10.52
N THR A 70 5.04 -2.40 10.35
CA THR A 70 5.88 -1.35 9.75
C THR A 70 6.29 -1.74 8.34
N VAL A 71 6.20 -0.80 7.39
CA VAL A 71 6.75 -0.92 6.04
C VAL A 71 8.00 -0.04 5.96
N PRO A 72 9.18 -0.55 6.35
CA PRO A 72 10.38 0.27 6.43
C PRO A 72 10.93 0.64 5.04
N SER A 73 11.92 1.53 5.01
CA SER A 73 12.69 1.84 3.81
C SER A 73 13.25 0.57 3.15
N GLY A 74 13.11 0.49 1.82
CA GLY A 74 13.48 -0.69 1.03
C GLY A 74 12.45 -1.82 1.04
N SER A 75 11.33 -1.67 1.75
CA SER A 75 10.18 -2.58 1.73
C SER A 75 8.99 -1.96 0.99
N GLN A 76 8.13 -2.82 0.46
CA GLN A 76 6.89 -2.41 -0.19
C GLN A 76 5.74 -3.32 0.24
N LEU A 77 4.61 -2.74 0.62
CA LEU A 77 3.35 -3.46 0.79
C LEU A 77 2.49 -3.30 -0.47
N VAL A 78 2.12 -4.42 -1.10
CA VAL A 78 1.21 -4.45 -2.25
C VAL A 78 -0.04 -5.26 -1.89
N ILE A 79 -1.20 -4.63 -1.98
CA ILE A 79 -2.50 -5.30 -1.78
C ILE A 79 -3.19 -5.45 -3.14
N ASP A 80 -3.30 -6.69 -3.63
CA ASP A 80 -3.74 -7.01 -5.00
C ASP A 80 -5.15 -7.59 -5.02
N GLY A 81 -6.10 -6.82 -5.59
CA GLY A 81 -7.51 -7.18 -5.74
C GLY A 81 -7.84 -8.05 -6.97
N SER A 82 -6.84 -8.50 -7.74
CA SER A 82 -7.09 -9.24 -9.00
C SER A 82 -7.87 -10.55 -8.82
N ASN A 83 -7.77 -11.19 -7.65
CA ASN A 83 -8.42 -12.47 -7.36
C ASN A 83 -9.72 -12.35 -6.55
N GLY A 84 -10.04 -11.14 -6.07
CA GLY A 84 -11.19 -10.81 -5.25
C GLY A 84 -10.84 -9.77 -4.18
N PRO A 85 -11.79 -9.39 -3.31
CA PRO A 85 -11.60 -8.33 -2.33
C PRO A 85 -10.62 -8.74 -1.22
N VAL A 86 -9.95 -7.74 -0.63
CA VAL A 86 -9.08 -7.92 0.53
C VAL A 86 -9.64 -7.13 1.71
N GLN A 87 -9.80 -7.78 2.85
CA GLN A 87 -10.20 -7.15 4.10
C GLN A 87 -9.02 -7.20 5.08
N VAL A 88 -8.71 -6.08 5.70
CA VAL A 88 -7.67 -5.92 6.71
C VAL A 88 -8.36 -5.54 8.00
N PHE A 89 -8.24 -6.41 8.99
CA PHE A 89 -8.85 -6.29 10.29
C PHE A 89 -7.79 -5.97 11.34
N SER A 90 -8.07 -4.94 12.14
CA SER A 90 -7.17 -4.49 13.19
C SER A 90 -7.74 -4.70 14.58
N HIS A 91 -6.92 -5.27 15.47
CA HIS A 91 -7.13 -5.32 16.91
C HIS A 91 -6.53 -4.08 17.62
N GLY A 92 -6.59 -2.92 16.97
CA GLY A 92 -6.24 -1.60 17.53
C GLY A 92 -4.98 -0.97 16.94
N VAL A 93 -4.11 -1.76 16.30
CA VAL A 93 -2.85 -1.27 15.71
C VAL A 93 -3.04 -0.73 14.29
N GLY A 94 -2.07 0.04 13.80
CA GLY A 94 -2.06 0.58 12.44
C GLY A 94 -1.10 -0.14 11.51
N ILE A 95 -0.99 0.39 10.29
CA ILE A 95 0.13 0.13 9.39
C ILE A 95 0.92 1.43 9.28
N ASP A 96 2.21 1.38 9.59
CA ASP A 96 3.13 2.51 9.50
C ASP A 96 4.08 2.35 8.31
N VAL A 97 3.94 3.20 7.29
CA VAL A 97 4.81 3.25 6.12
C VAL A 97 5.97 4.20 6.42
N ASP A 98 6.94 3.70 7.19
CA ASP A 98 8.11 4.42 7.67
C ASP A 98 9.25 4.40 6.64
N GLY A 99 9.23 5.36 5.72
CA GLY A 99 10.21 5.44 4.62
C GLY A 99 10.02 4.42 3.49
N GLY A 100 9.12 3.44 3.64
CA GLY A 100 8.78 2.45 2.62
C GLY A 100 7.70 2.91 1.62
N SER A 101 7.00 1.96 1.00
CA SER A 101 5.87 2.27 0.12
C SER A 101 4.70 1.30 0.27
N MET A 102 3.49 1.81 0.10
CA MET A 102 2.27 0.99 0.11
C MET A 102 1.44 1.26 -1.13
N SER A 103 0.91 0.21 -1.77
CA SER A 103 0.02 0.39 -2.91
C SER A 103 -1.08 -0.67 -2.98
N THR A 104 -2.24 -0.28 -3.48
CA THR A 104 -3.23 -1.25 -3.97
C THR A 104 -3.04 -1.48 -5.45
N LEU A 105 -3.35 -2.67 -5.96
CA LEU A 105 -3.20 -3.04 -7.38
C LEU A 105 -4.41 -3.86 -7.85
N ASN A 106 -4.81 -3.70 -9.10
CA ASN A 106 -5.93 -4.42 -9.72
C ASN A 106 -7.23 -4.37 -8.91
N THR A 107 -7.45 -3.29 -8.17
CA THR A 107 -8.65 -3.09 -7.37
C THR A 107 -9.76 -2.46 -8.20
N SER A 108 -11.00 -2.67 -7.77
CA SER A 108 -12.19 -2.10 -8.40
C SER A 108 -13.31 -1.96 -7.36
N ALA A 109 -14.45 -1.40 -7.76
CA ALA A 109 -15.62 -1.35 -6.89
C ALA A 109 -16.14 -2.73 -6.46
N ALA A 110 -15.85 -3.80 -7.22
CA ALA A 110 -16.20 -5.17 -6.87
C ALA A 110 -15.10 -5.86 -6.04
N ASN A 111 -13.83 -5.58 -6.36
CA ASN A 111 -12.67 -6.12 -5.67
C ASN A 111 -11.91 -5.00 -4.97
N SER A 112 -12.53 -4.46 -3.93
CA SER A 112 -11.96 -3.37 -3.14
C SER A 112 -11.03 -3.90 -2.05
N VAL A 113 -10.26 -2.98 -1.45
CA VAL A 113 -9.54 -3.23 -0.20
C VAL A 113 -10.30 -2.52 0.93
N THR A 114 -10.60 -3.22 2.01
CA THR A 114 -11.25 -2.63 3.19
C THR A 114 -10.34 -2.74 4.39
N PHE A 115 -10.14 -1.65 5.11
CA PHE A 115 -9.51 -1.60 6.42
C PHE A 115 -10.57 -1.31 7.47
N ASP A 116 -10.61 -2.11 8.52
CA ASP A 116 -11.57 -1.97 9.61
C ASP A 116 -11.00 -2.39 10.97
N ALA A 117 -11.63 -1.91 12.03
CA ALA A 117 -11.45 -2.46 13.37
C ALA A 117 -12.17 -3.81 13.47
N GLU A 118 -11.60 -4.74 14.23
CA GLU A 118 -12.35 -5.89 14.71
C GLU A 118 -13.38 -5.46 15.77
N PRO A 119 -14.48 -6.21 15.97
CA PRO A 119 -15.51 -5.86 16.95
C PRO A 119 -15.03 -5.81 18.40
N ASP A 120 -13.85 -6.36 18.71
CA ASP A 120 -13.26 -6.39 20.04
C ASP A 120 -12.55 -5.08 20.42
N VAL A 121 -12.28 -4.20 19.45
CA VAL A 121 -11.70 -2.88 19.69
C VAL A 121 -12.62 -1.77 19.17
N PRO A 122 -12.74 -0.65 19.90
CA PRO A 122 -13.59 0.46 19.44
C PRO A 122 -13.03 1.17 18.22
N SER A 123 -11.70 1.16 18.05
CA SER A 123 -10.99 1.82 16.97
C SER A 123 -9.58 1.27 16.79
N TRP A 124 -8.96 1.57 15.65
CA TRP A 124 -7.55 1.29 15.36
C TRP A 124 -6.76 2.54 14.93
N ASN A 125 -5.43 2.46 14.94
CA ASN A 125 -4.57 3.63 14.72
C ASN A 125 -4.57 4.21 13.29
N GLY A 126 -5.17 3.54 12.31
CA GLY A 126 -5.19 3.99 10.91
C GLY A 126 -3.93 3.66 10.13
N LEU A 127 -3.79 4.30 8.96
CA LEU A 127 -2.61 4.23 8.11
C LEU A 127 -1.72 5.45 8.32
N THR A 128 -0.43 5.25 8.54
CA THR A 128 0.55 6.33 8.67
C THR A 128 1.57 6.27 7.55
N PHE A 129 1.91 7.43 6.97
CA PHE A 129 2.95 7.60 5.98
C PHE A 129 3.96 8.64 6.47
N SER A 130 5.09 8.16 6.96
CA SER A 130 6.09 8.93 7.69
C SER A 130 7.46 8.87 7.01
N ALA A 131 8.35 9.79 7.36
CA ALA A 131 9.75 9.70 6.95
C ALA A 131 10.54 8.97 8.03
N ASP A 132 11.39 8.05 7.61
CA ASP A 132 12.26 7.33 8.54
C ASP A 132 13.38 8.24 9.08
N LEU A 133 14.11 7.74 10.08
CA LEU A 133 15.25 8.45 10.66
C LEU A 133 16.39 8.71 9.65
N GLY A 134 16.41 7.98 8.53
CA GLY A 134 17.35 8.16 7.42
C GLY A 134 16.89 9.22 6.40
N GLY A 135 15.69 9.79 6.56
CA GLY A 135 15.09 10.74 5.63
C GLY A 135 14.45 10.10 4.39
N ASN A 136 14.32 8.77 4.35
CA ASN A 136 13.52 8.10 3.33
C ASN A 136 12.05 8.39 3.58
N LYS A 137 11.30 8.70 2.53
CA LYS A 137 9.96 9.25 2.65
C LYS A 137 8.91 8.21 2.31
N GLY A 138 8.12 7.83 3.32
CA GLY A 138 6.96 6.96 3.15
C GLY A 138 5.99 7.51 2.13
N ASN A 139 5.53 6.68 1.20
CA ASN A 139 4.62 7.10 0.15
C ASN A 139 3.55 6.04 -0.16
N GLY A 140 2.47 6.44 -0.82
CA GLY A 140 1.31 5.57 -0.98
C GLY A 140 0.49 5.78 -2.25
N TRP A 141 -0.06 4.68 -2.77
CA TRP A 141 -1.06 4.68 -3.84
C TRP A 141 -2.29 3.86 -3.43
N LEU A 142 -3.38 4.53 -3.07
CA LEU A 142 -4.60 3.91 -2.56
C LEU A 142 -5.75 4.10 -3.55
N GLU A 143 -6.11 3.02 -4.23
CA GLU A 143 -7.19 3.00 -5.22
C GLU A 143 -8.25 1.94 -4.87
N TYR A 144 -9.53 2.33 -4.87
CA TYR A 144 -10.66 1.50 -4.40
C TYR A 144 -10.48 0.94 -2.99
N VAL A 145 -10.09 1.83 -2.06
CA VAL A 145 -9.90 1.50 -0.65
C VAL A 145 -11.06 2.03 0.19
N SER A 146 -11.53 1.26 1.16
CA SER A 146 -12.41 1.72 2.24
C SER A 146 -11.66 1.68 3.56
N ILE A 147 -11.66 2.76 4.34
CA ILE A 147 -11.03 2.83 5.66
C ILE A 147 -12.10 3.22 6.67
N GLN A 148 -12.32 2.38 7.69
CA GLN A 148 -13.39 2.57 8.67
C GLN A 148 -12.90 2.33 10.10
N HIS A 149 -13.56 2.97 11.06
CA HIS A 149 -13.35 2.84 12.50
C HIS A 149 -11.90 3.08 12.96
N ALA A 150 -11.18 3.93 12.25
CA ALA A 150 -9.87 4.39 12.70
C ALA A 150 -10.00 5.57 13.69
N VAL A 151 -8.97 5.80 14.52
CA VAL A 151 -8.83 7.04 15.28
C VAL A 151 -8.67 8.19 14.30
N THR A 152 -7.61 8.15 13.51
CA THR A 152 -7.43 8.96 12.30
C THR A 152 -7.22 8.00 11.14
N ALA A 153 -8.01 8.06 10.07
CA ALA A 153 -7.94 7.05 9.02
C ALA A 153 -6.61 7.07 8.25
N ILE A 154 -6.13 8.27 7.89
CA ILE A 154 -4.83 8.44 7.24
C ILE A 154 -4.08 9.61 7.91
N THR A 155 -2.85 9.36 8.34
CA THR A 155 -1.89 10.41 8.70
C THR A 155 -0.73 10.39 7.71
N VAL A 156 -0.34 11.54 7.17
CA VAL A 156 0.78 11.62 6.22
C VAL A 156 1.62 12.86 6.49
N ASN A 157 2.89 12.62 6.81
CA ASN A 157 3.85 13.65 7.21
C ASN A 157 5.28 13.37 6.69
N SER A 158 5.42 12.53 5.67
CA SER A 158 6.72 12.09 5.14
C SER A 158 7.44 13.12 4.26
N GLY A 159 6.71 14.10 3.73
CA GLY A 159 7.22 15.04 2.73
C GLY A 159 7.52 14.42 1.37
N ALA A 160 7.00 13.21 1.07
CA ALA A 160 7.14 12.57 -0.23
C ALA A 160 6.46 13.43 -1.32
N THR A 161 7.13 13.61 -2.47
CA THR A 161 6.58 14.42 -3.59
C THR A 161 6.11 13.56 -4.75
N SER A 162 6.33 12.25 -4.69
CA SER A 162 5.89 11.30 -5.69
C SER A 162 5.64 9.94 -5.05
N THR A 163 4.81 9.15 -5.73
CA THR A 163 4.57 7.74 -5.43
C THR A 163 4.60 6.98 -6.74
N GLN A 164 4.99 5.71 -6.67
CA GLN A 164 5.05 4.83 -7.83
C GLN A 164 4.41 3.49 -7.55
N ARG A 165 3.80 2.91 -8.58
CA ARG A 165 3.25 1.55 -8.55
C ARG A 165 3.63 0.83 -9.84
N MET A 166 3.85 -0.48 -9.74
CA MET A 166 4.09 -1.34 -10.90
C MET A 166 2.76 -1.79 -11.51
N VAL A 167 2.50 -1.46 -12.77
CA VAL A 167 1.33 -1.91 -13.54
C VAL A 167 1.82 -2.65 -14.78
N GLY A 168 1.52 -3.95 -14.88
CA GLY A 168 2.00 -4.77 -16.00
C GLY A 168 3.53 -4.84 -16.13
N GLY A 169 4.26 -4.68 -15.01
CA GLY A 169 5.73 -4.62 -15.00
C GLY A 169 6.33 -3.27 -15.37
N VAL A 170 5.51 -2.23 -15.56
CA VAL A 170 5.95 -0.86 -15.84
C VAL A 170 5.69 0.03 -14.63
N ALA A 171 6.67 0.83 -14.24
CA ALA A 171 6.51 1.81 -13.18
C ALA A 171 5.64 2.98 -13.67
N VAL A 172 4.54 3.24 -12.97
CA VAL A 172 3.68 4.41 -13.16
C VAL A 172 3.90 5.33 -11.96
N VAL A 173 4.17 6.61 -12.24
CA VAL A 173 4.50 7.62 -11.23
C VAL A 173 3.37 8.65 -11.15
N GLN A 174 3.03 9.06 -9.93
CA GLN A 174 2.17 10.21 -9.66
C GLN A 174 2.98 11.29 -8.94
N PRO A 175 2.76 12.58 -9.25
CA PRO A 175 3.50 13.69 -8.64
C PRO A 175 2.94 14.05 -7.24
N TYR A 176 2.62 13.04 -6.43
CA TYR A 176 2.10 13.20 -5.06
C TYR A 176 2.71 12.13 -4.17
N GLY A 177 3.10 12.48 -2.94
CA GLY A 177 3.58 11.50 -1.96
C GLY A 177 2.50 10.49 -1.55
N LEU A 178 1.24 10.91 -1.60
CA LEU A 178 0.09 10.03 -1.41
C LEU A 178 -0.95 10.29 -2.50
N TYR A 179 -1.30 9.25 -3.24
CA TYR A 179 -2.32 9.29 -4.28
C TYR A 179 -3.53 8.45 -3.83
N ILE A 180 -4.68 9.10 -3.64
CA ILE A 180 -5.93 8.48 -3.21
C ILE A 180 -6.95 8.66 -4.33
N ASN A 181 -7.44 7.56 -4.89
CA ASN A 181 -8.41 7.57 -5.98
C ASN A 181 -9.57 6.60 -5.70
N ASN A 182 -10.80 7.06 -5.87
CA ASN A 182 -12.00 6.21 -5.70
C ASN A 182 -12.02 5.48 -4.34
N SER A 183 -11.57 6.14 -3.28
CA SER A 183 -11.44 5.53 -1.95
C SER A 183 -12.34 6.21 -0.93
N GLY A 184 -13.01 5.43 -0.09
CA GLY A 184 -13.88 5.91 0.99
C GLY A 184 -13.16 6.00 2.33
N ILE A 185 -13.32 7.13 3.00
CA ILE A 185 -12.96 7.31 4.40
C ILE A 185 -14.27 7.36 5.18
N GLY A 186 -14.59 6.25 5.84
CA GLY A 186 -15.77 6.09 6.66
C GLY A 186 -15.56 6.59 8.09
N PRO A 187 -16.38 6.11 9.04
CA PRO A 187 -16.37 6.57 10.42
C PRO A 187 -14.97 6.63 11.02
N SER A 188 -14.56 7.81 11.48
CA SER A 188 -13.27 8.03 12.16
C SER A 188 -13.50 8.87 13.40
N TYR A 189 -12.83 8.54 14.51
CA TYR A 189 -13.08 9.20 15.80
C TYR A 189 -12.51 10.62 15.87
N PHE A 190 -11.41 10.88 15.17
CA PHE A 190 -10.79 12.19 15.00
C PHE A 190 -10.89 12.60 13.54
N ASP A 191 -9.78 12.60 12.81
CA ASP A 191 -9.72 13.14 11.45
C ASP A 191 -9.82 12.02 10.41
N GLY A 192 -10.34 12.33 9.23
CA GLY A 192 -10.34 11.39 8.12
C GLY A 192 -8.93 11.30 7.54
N ILE A 193 -8.43 12.42 7.03
CA ILE A 193 -7.07 12.53 6.49
C ILE A 193 -6.38 13.72 7.15
N ASN A 194 -5.25 13.47 7.82
CA ASN A 194 -4.38 14.50 8.38
C ASN A 194 -3.07 14.58 7.58
N ILE A 195 -2.84 15.72 6.93
CA ILE A 195 -1.73 15.96 6.02
C ILE A 195 -0.82 17.03 6.61
N GLN A 196 0.46 16.72 6.70
CA GLN A 196 1.51 17.67 7.03
C GLN A 196 2.63 17.63 5.98
N ASP A 197 2.92 18.77 5.35
CA ASP A 197 4.07 18.97 4.46
C ASP A 197 4.24 17.91 3.34
N THR A 198 3.19 17.17 2.99
CA THR A 198 3.24 16.09 2.01
C THR A 198 2.19 16.34 0.93
N PRO A 199 2.58 16.53 -0.35
CA PRO A 199 1.62 16.64 -1.42
C PRO A 199 0.75 15.38 -1.55
N VAL A 200 -0.57 15.58 -1.47
CA VAL A 200 -1.57 14.51 -1.57
C VAL A 200 -2.58 14.84 -2.66
N SER A 201 -2.91 13.84 -3.48
CA SER A 201 -4.04 13.91 -4.40
C SER A 201 -5.19 13.06 -3.86
N VAL A 202 -6.37 13.66 -3.74
CA VAL A 202 -7.61 12.97 -3.39
C VAL A 202 -8.59 13.18 -4.53
N THR A 203 -8.90 12.11 -5.25
CA THR A 203 -9.79 12.11 -6.40
C THR A 203 -10.78 10.95 -6.28
N GLY A 204 -11.89 11.01 -7.01
CA GLY A 204 -12.84 9.91 -7.00
C GLY A 204 -14.03 10.13 -7.90
N MET A 205 -14.81 9.06 -8.05
CA MET A 205 -16.11 9.06 -8.71
C MET A 205 -17.20 9.58 -7.77
N SER A 206 -18.21 10.26 -8.33
CA SER A 206 -19.35 10.82 -7.59
C SER A 206 -20.43 9.78 -7.24
N ASP A 207 -20.13 8.48 -7.29
CA ASP A 207 -21.14 7.42 -7.16
C ASP A 207 -21.49 7.06 -5.71
N GLY A 208 -20.78 7.63 -4.74
CA GLY A 208 -21.06 7.52 -3.31
C GLY A 208 -20.79 6.15 -2.69
N ARG A 209 -20.28 5.17 -3.46
CA ARG A 209 -19.96 3.82 -2.95
C ARG A 209 -18.56 3.72 -2.35
N LEU A 210 -17.59 4.28 -3.07
CA LEU A 210 -16.20 4.49 -2.65
C LEU A 210 -15.83 5.89 -3.15
N GLY A 211 -15.10 6.70 -2.38
CA GLY A 211 -14.88 8.11 -2.72
C GLY A 211 -15.65 9.12 -1.87
N THR A 212 -16.13 8.73 -0.69
CA THR A 212 -16.75 9.66 0.27
C THR A 212 -15.88 9.79 1.51
N ILE A 213 -15.84 10.99 2.09
CA ILE A 213 -15.32 11.22 3.44
C ILE A 213 -16.52 11.53 4.29
N ASN A 214 -16.90 10.62 5.18
CA ASN A 214 -18.16 10.71 5.91
C ASN A 214 -18.03 10.28 7.38
N ASN A 215 -18.94 10.77 8.21
CA ASN A 215 -19.05 10.44 9.63
C ASN A 215 -17.72 10.60 10.42
N ILE A 216 -17.03 11.73 10.18
CA ILE A 216 -15.74 12.04 10.78
C ILE A 216 -15.94 12.88 12.03
N GLY A 217 -15.33 12.48 13.14
CA GLY A 217 -15.52 13.13 14.45
C GLY A 217 -15.03 14.57 14.51
N SER A 218 -13.87 14.86 13.91
CA SER A 218 -13.21 16.17 13.93
C SER A 218 -13.19 16.82 12.54
N ARG A 219 -12.22 16.47 11.68
CA ARG A 219 -12.05 17.09 10.35
C ARG A 219 -11.99 16.03 9.26
N GLY A 220 -12.76 16.21 8.19
CA GLY A 220 -12.73 15.30 7.03
C GLY A 220 -11.33 15.22 6.41
N ILE A 221 -10.78 16.38 6.03
CA ILE A 221 -9.39 16.54 5.62
C ILE A 221 -8.83 17.75 6.36
N GLU A 222 -7.75 17.56 7.11
CA GLU A 222 -6.86 18.63 7.55
C GLU A 222 -5.59 18.60 6.71
N ALA A 223 -5.18 19.77 6.19
CA ALA A 223 -3.92 19.89 5.50
C ALA A 223 -3.16 21.13 5.99
N ASN A 224 -1.93 20.91 6.46
CA ASN A 224 -1.04 21.94 6.93
C ASN A 224 0.27 21.89 6.16
N PHE A 225 0.64 23.00 5.53
CA PHE A 225 1.86 23.13 4.75
C PHE A 225 2.66 24.31 5.28
N SER A 226 3.87 24.01 5.75
CA SER A 226 4.87 25.00 6.10
C SER A 226 5.37 25.71 4.82
N ARG A 227 6.07 26.83 5.02
CA ARG A 227 6.70 27.56 3.92
C ARG A 227 7.71 26.70 3.14
N ASP A 228 8.35 25.77 3.83
CA ASP A 228 9.41 24.92 3.28
C ASP A 228 8.86 23.56 2.81
N ALA A 229 7.53 23.42 2.72
CA ALA A 229 6.89 22.22 2.22
C ALA A 229 7.37 21.91 0.79
N PRO A 230 7.70 20.64 0.50
CA PRO A 230 8.19 20.22 -0.80
C PRO A 230 7.09 20.30 -1.87
N THR A 231 7.49 20.65 -3.10
CA THR A 231 6.57 20.80 -4.24
C THR A 231 6.38 19.45 -4.96
N PRO A 232 5.16 19.11 -5.45
CA PRO A 232 4.94 18.05 -6.42
C PRO A 232 6.00 18.03 -7.53
N THR A 233 6.52 16.85 -7.87
CA THR A 233 7.53 16.64 -8.92
C THR A 233 7.02 15.79 -10.05
#